data_AF-A0A961IXA9-F1
#
_entry.id   AF-A0A961IXA9-F1
#
_cell.length_a   1.000
_cell.length_b   1.000
_cell.length_c   1.000
_cell.angle_alpha   90.00
_cell.angle_beta   90.00
_cell.angle_gamma   90.00
#
_symmetry.space_group_name_H-M   'P 1'
#
loop_
_entity.id
_entity.type
_entity.pdbx_description
1 polymer ?
#
loop_
_entity_poly.entity_id
_entity_poly.type
_entity_poly.pdbx_seq_one_letter_code
_entity_poly.pdbx_strand_id
1 'polypeptide(L)'
;MTDSDAPGARLTTADGTSLKTSLNRSLRRQKLRALALIAPLFLFILLTFIAPIFDMLARSVENQIVPDTVPRTVAALEDWDAQSGEIPGEAVFEAFYTDFSIAEEYKTHTKLGARLNYESSGISSLFRSTGRAVGRFDTDAYTDGFVDADPAYGDPAAWVGWMDDPGIRAALPRTTDAYDAWATMLREAKGDDPAEEDVPDFVATALYLDFASGSRPAGMPAVDVSGWEPVSLSEQFIEANDGWADPETWAVIKTYGGDYTPGYFLSSVDLQLTPEGVAQRGENERIYVTLFIRTIVLSIVITGSCILLGYPVAYLLANLPMRSANVLMILVLLPF
;
A
#
# COMPACT_ATOMS: atom_id res chain seq x y z
N MET A 1 -10.28 27.75 -77.92
CA MET A 1 -11.70 27.43 -77.67
C MET A 1 -12.03 26.27 -78.60
N THR A 2 -12.32 25.04 -78.18
CA THR A 2 -12.97 24.51 -76.96
C THR A 2 -12.56 23.05 -76.71
N ASP A 3 -12.37 22.68 -75.43
CA ASP A 3 -12.68 21.42 -74.68
C ASP A 3 -12.53 20.03 -75.36
N SER A 4 -12.05 18.95 -74.71
CA SER A 4 -12.16 18.57 -73.29
C SER A 4 -11.24 17.39 -72.92
N ASP A 5 -10.84 17.35 -71.64
CA ASP A 5 -10.18 16.29 -70.88
C ASP A 5 -10.46 14.82 -71.30
N ALA A 6 -9.38 14.06 -71.51
CA ALA A 6 -9.40 12.60 -71.32
C ALA A 6 -8.61 12.27 -70.02
N PRO A 7 -9.30 12.02 -68.89
CA PRO A 7 -8.66 11.84 -67.59
C PRO A 7 -7.90 10.51 -67.52
N GLY A 8 -6.73 10.55 -66.88
CA GLY A 8 -5.74 9.49 -66.82
C GLY A 8 -6.30 8.07 -66.74
N ALA A 9 -5.88 7.22 -67.67
CA ALA A 9 -6.16 5.80 -67.71
C ALA A 9 -5.87 5.17 -66.34
N ARG A 10 -6.92 4.86 -65.58
CA ARG A 10 -6.81 4.18 -64.29
C ARG A 10 -6.26 2.79 -64.57
N LEU A 11 -4.98 2.58 -64.23
CA LEU A 11 -4.34 1.26 -64.25
C LEU A 11 -5.25 0.28 -63.50
N THR A 12 -5.75 -0.73 -64.20
CA THR A 12 -6.72 -1.72 -63.74
C THR A 12 -6.08 -3.10 -63.87
N THR A 13 -6.41 -4.02 -62.97
CA THR A 13 -6.02 -5.43 -63.11
C THR A 13 -6.89 -6.12 -64.16
N ALA A 14 -6.50 -7.33 -64.62
CA ALA A 14 -7.20 -8.09 -65.64
C ALA A 14 -8.71 -8.31 -65.38
N ASP A 15 -9.14 -8.17 -64.12
CA ASP A 15 -10.52 -8.35 -63.67
C ASP A 15 -11.32 -7.02 -63.53
N GLY A 16 -10.80 -5.90 -64.04
CA GLY A 16 -11.49 -4.61 -64.05
C GLY A 16 -11.51 -3.85 -62.72
N THR A 17 -10.84 -4.36 -61.68
CA THR A 17 -10.69 -3.65 -60.40
C THR A 17 -9.50 -2.67 -60.45
N SER A 18 -9.63 -1.53 -59.75
CA SER A 18 -8.55 -0.54 -59.73
C SER A 18 -7.29 -1.13 -59.12
N LEU A 19 -6.12 -0.92 -59.75
CA LEU A 19 -4.84 -1.43 -59.30
C LEU A 19 -4.55 -1.04 -57.84
N LYS A 20 -4.97 0.17 -57.43
CA LYS A 20 -4.83 0.69 -56.06
C LYS A 20 -5.60 -0.14 -55.04
N THR A 21 -6.80 -0.61 -55.40
CA THR A 21 -7.63 -1.45 -54.53
C THR A 21 -7.08 -2.88 -54.43
N SER A 22 -6.58 -3.44 -55.54
CA SER A 22 -5.98 -4.78 -55.54
C SER A 22 -4.66 -4.81 -54.77
N LEU A 23 -3.80 -3.78 -54.96
CA LEU A 23 -2.55 -3.61 -54.21
C LEU A 23 -2.80 -3.44 -52.71
N ASN A 24 -3.79 -2.63 -52.32
CA ASN A 24 -4.09 -2.46 -50.90
C ASN A 24 -4.59 -3.76 -50.25
N ARG A 25 -5.34 -4.59 -50.99
CA ARG A 25 -5.81 -5.90 -50.50
C ARG A 25 -4.65 -6.90 -50.36
N SER A 26 -3.74 -6.95 -51.34
CA SER A 26 -2.55 -7.81 -51.27
C SER A 26 -1.61 -7.36 -50.15
N LEU A 27 -1.34 -6.06 -50.04
CA LEU A 27 -0.54 -5.47 -48.97
C LEU A 27 -1.13 -5.73 -47.58
N ARG A 28 -2.46 -5.64 -47.41
CA ARG A 28 -3.10 -5.95 -46.12
C ARG A 28 -2.88 -7.41 -45.72
N ARG A 29 -3.06 -8.36 -46.65
CA ARG A 29 -2.79 -9.79 -46.39
C ARG A 29 -1.33 -10.06 -46.06
N GLN A 30 -0.41 -9.38 -46.74
CA GLN A 30 1.02 -9.52 -46.52
C GLN A 30 1.42 -8.94 -45.15
N LYS A 31 0.90 -7.77 -44.77
CA LYS A 31 1.06 -7.18 -43.43
C LYS A 31 0.46 -8.05 -42.33
N LEU A 32 -0.73 -8.62 -42.54
CA LEU A 32 -1.37 -9.50 -41.55
C LEU A 32 -0.58 -10.79 -41.33
N ARG A 33 -0.02 -11.38 -42.41
CA ARG A 33 0.87 -12.54 -42.30
C ARG A 33 2.16 -12.21 -41.57
N ALA A 34 2.78 -11.07 -41.86
CA ALA A 34 3.97 -10.62 -41.15
C ALA A 34 3.69 -10.39 -39.66
N LEU A 35 2.56 -9.73 -39.33
CA LEU A 35 2.10 -9.57 -37.95
C LEU A 35 1.84 -10.91 -37.26
N ALA A 36 1.18 -11.85 -37.94
CA ALA A 36 0.90 -13.18 -37.39
C ALA A 36 2.17 -14.00 -37.11
N LEU A 37 3.24 -13.81 -37.90
CA LEU A 37 4.53 -14.46 -37.66
C LEU A 37 5.28 -13.84 -36.47
N ILE A 38 5.10 -12.55 -36.19
CA ILE A 38 5.75 -11.82 -35.10
C ILE A 38 4.93 -11.87 -33.81
N ALA A 39 3.61 -12.02 -33.91
CA ALA A 39 2.67 -12.01 -32.80
C ALA A 39 3.02 -12.99 -31.66
N PRO A 40 3.50 -14.24 -31.89
CA PRO A 40 3.85 -15.15 -30.80
C PRO A 40 4.99 -14.61 -29.93
N LEU A 41 6.05 -14.09 -30.56
CA LEU A 41 7.18 -13.48 -29.85
C LEU A 41 6.75 -12.19 -29.14
N PHE A 42 5.95 -11.36 -29.80
CA PHE A 42 5.44 -10.13 -29.21
C PHE A 42 4.52 -10.39 -28.01
N LEU A 43 3.59 -11.34 -28.11
CA LEU A 43 2.74 -11.77 -27.01
C LEU A 43 3.55 -12.37 -25.86
N PHE A 44 4.57 -13.17 -26.18
CA PHE A 44 5.48 -13.70 -25.17
C PHE A 44 6.15 -12.57 -24.38
N ILE A 45 6.68 -11.53 -25.05
CA ILE A 45 7.27 -10.37 -24.38
C ILE A 45 6.22 -9.59 -23.56
N LEU A 46 5.02 -9.38 -24.11
CA LEU A 46 3.92 -8.73 -23.40
C LEU A 46 3.59 -9.46 -22.08
N LEU A 47 3.50 -10.79 -22.13
CA LEU A 47 3.13 -11.60 -20.97
C LEU A 47 4.27 -11.81 -19.97
N THR A 48 5.52 -11.90 -20.42
CA THR A 48 6.66 -12.23 -19.55
C THR A 48 7.43 -11.02 -19.04
N PHE A 49 7.35 -9.88 -19.74
CA PHE A 49 8.02 -8.64 -19.33
C PHE A 49 7.02 -7.54 -18.97
N ILE A 50 6.08 -7.22 -19.87
CA ILE A 50 5.20 -6.07 -19.65
C ILE A 50 4.18 -6.34 -18.54
N ALA A 51 3.55 -7.52 -18.52
CA ALA A 51 2.57 -7.85 -17.50
C ALA A 51 3.16 -7.89 -16.08
N PRO A 52 4.32 -8.53 -15.81
CA PRO A 52 4.94 -8.48 -14.48
C PRO A 52 5.41 -7.07 -14.09
N ILE A 53 5.88 -6.25 -15.03
CA ILE A 53 6.22 -4.85 -14.76
C ILE A 53 4.97 -4.08 -14.34
N PHE A 54 3.86 -4.26 -15.05
CA PHE A 54 2.60 -3.61 -14.69
C PHE A 54 2.10 -4.07 -13.31
N ASP A 55 2.15 -5.37 -13.03
CA ASP A 55 1.78 -5.95 -11.74
C ASP A 55 2.68 -5.41 -10.60
N MET A 56 3.99 -5.30 -10.84
CA MET A 56 4.92 -4.68 -9.88
C MET A 56 4.66 -3.19 -9.68
N LEU A 57 4.30 -2.46 -10.74
CA LEU A 57 3.93 -1.04 -10.64
C LEU A 57 2.60 -0.87 -9.90
N ALA A 58 1.61 -1.74 -10.11
CA ALA A 58 0.34 -1.72 -9.40
C ALA A 58 0.52 -1.99 -7.91
N ARG A 59 1.35 -2.99 -7.55
CA ARG A 59 1.73 -3.26 -6.15
C ARG A 59 2.45 -2.11 -5.48
N SER A 60 3.16 -1.26 -6.23
CA SER A 60 3.80 -0.06 -5.65
C SER A 60 2.81 1.01 -5.18
N VAL A 61 1.53 0.89 -5.53
CA VAL A 61 0.43 1.80 -5.16
C VAL A 61 -0.48 1.21 -4.07
N GLU A 62 -0.29 -0.06 -3.72
CA GLU A 62 -1.00 -0.73 -2.62
C GLU A 62 -0.42 -0.27 -1.28
N ASN A 63 -1.27 0.17 -0.35
CA ASN A 63 -0.85 0.54 0.99
C ASN A 63 -1.29 -0.51 2.00
N GLN A 64 -0.48 -1.56 2.15
CA GLN A 64 -0.82 -2.62 3.10
C GLN A 64 -0.38 -2.26 4.52
N ILE A 65 0.62 -1.37 4.70
CA ILE A 65 1.25 -1.16 6.02
C ILE A 65 0.26 -0.60 7.07
N VAL A 66 -0.54 0.41 6.74
CA VAL A 66 -1.48 1.01 7.71
C VAL A 66 -2.63 0.05 8.01
N PRO A 67 -3.44 -0.41 7.03
CA PRO A 67 -4.54 -1.34 7.31
C PRO A 67 -4.08 -2.67 7.91
N ASP A 68 -2.89 -3.18 7.58
CA ASP A 68 -2.37 -4.42 8.20
C ASP A 68 -1.90 -4.21 9.64
N THR A 69 -1.42 -3.01 9.99
CA THR A 69 -0.87 -2.74 11.33
C THR A 69 -1.94 -2.25 12.30
N VAL A 70 -2.91 -1.46 11.82
CA VAL A 70 -3.96 -0.83 12.64
C VAL A 70 -5.37 -1.01 12.04
N PRO A 71 -5.81 -2.26 11.76
CA PRO A 71 -7.06 -2.52 11.06
C PRO A 71 -8.32 -2.01 11.81
N ARG A 72 -8.38 -2.17 13.13
CA ARG A 72 -9.53 -1.74 13.94
C ARG A 72 -9.61 -0.22 13.97
N THR A 73 -8.45 0.42 14.06
CA THR A 73 -8.31 1.88 14.07
C THR A 73 -8.77 2.47 12.74
N VAL A 74 -8.39 1.85 11.62
CA VAL A 74 -8.83 2.27 10.28
C VAL A 74 -10.36 2.19 10.19
N ALA A 75 -10.96 1.09 10.63
CA ALA A 75 -12.42 0.93 10.64
C ALA A 75 -13.10 1.98 11.54
N ALA A 76 -12.57 2.23 12.74
CA ALA A 76 -13.12 3.22 13.67
C ALA A 76 -12.97 4.66 13.16
N LEU A 77 -11.92 4.95 12.39
CA LEU A 77 -11.69 6.25 11.78
C LEU A 77 -12.59 6.54 10.58
N GLU A 78 -13.27 5.56 9.98
CA GLU A 78 -14.12 5.78 8.79
C GLU A 78 -15.14 6.89 8.99
N ASP A 79 -15.80 6.90 10.16
CA ASP A 79 -16.87 7.84 10.50
C ASP A 79 -16.37 9.17 11.09
N TRP A 80 -15.11 9.26 11.52
CA TRP A 80 -14.56 10.48 12.14
C TRP A 80 -14.28 11.59 11.10
N ASP A 81 -14.70 12.83 11.37
CA ASP A 81 -14.44 13.96 10.48
C ASP A 81 -13.03 14.54 10.70
N ALA A 82 -12.11 14.24 9.77
CA ALA A 82 -10.74 14.75 9.80
C ALA A 82 -10.63 16.28 9.60
N GLN A 83 -11.69 16.95 9.12
CA GLN A 83 -11.70 18.40 8.91
C GLN A 83 -12.28 19.16 10.12
N SER A 84 -12.77 18.44 11.14
CA SER A 84 -13.32 19.03 12.35
C SER A 84 -12.30 19.86 13.14
N GLY A 85 -11.01 19.52 13.02
CA GLY A 85 -9.95 20.08 13.86
C GLY A 85 -9.97 19.56 15.31
N GLU A 86 -10.75 18.51 15.58
CA GLU A 86 -10.84 17.84 16.87
C GLU A 86 -10.26 16.41 16.75
N ILE A 87 -9.61 15.93 17.80
CA ILE A 87 -9.15 14.53 17.85
C ILE A 87 -10.36 13.57 17.82
N PRO A 88 -10.18 12.32 17.37
CA PRO A 88 -11.26 11.36 17.39
C PRO A 88 -11.71 11.00 18.81
N GLY A 89 -12.93 10.49 18.91
CA GLY A 89 -13.50 10.08 20.20
C GLY A 89 -12.87 8.80 20.77
N GLU A 90 -13.23 8.50 22.01
CA GLU A 90 -12.66 7.39 22.80
C GLU A 90 -12.70 6.04 22.07
N ALA A 91 -13.78 5.73 21.33
CA ALA A 91 -13.90 4.49 20.56
C ALA A 91 -12.78 4.26 19.54
N VAL A 92 -12.19 5.34 18.98
CA VAL A 92 -11.03 5.22 18.08
C VAL A 92 -9.76 4.92 18.88
N PHE A 93 -9.61 5.52 20.06
CA PHE A 93 -8.50 5.21 20.96
C PHE A 93 -8.59 3.80 21.55
N GLU A 94 -9.80 3.29 21.82
CA GLU A 94 -10.04 1.89 22.18
C GLU A 94 -9.55 0.93 21.09
N ALA A 95 -9.97 1.17 19.84
CA ALA A 95 -9.52 0.38 18.69
C ALA A 95 -8.00 0.50 18.48
N PHE A 96 -7.46 1.71 18.61
CA PHE A 96 -6.03 1.98 18.49
C PHE A 96 -5.21 1.33 19.60
N TYR A 97 -5.72 1.26 20.82
CA TYR A 97 -5.04 0.61 21.93
C TYR A 97 -4.81 -0.88 21.66
N THR A 98 -5.83 -1.59 21.19
CA THR A 98 -5.70 -3.01 20.80
C THR A 98 -4.69 -3.17 19.66
N ASP A 99 -4.88 -2.43 18.57
CA ASP A 99 -3.98 -2.54 17.41
C ASP A 99 -2.54 -2.17 17.75
N PHE A 100 -2.34 -1.08 18.50
CA PHE A 100 -1.02 -0.58 18.84
C PHE A 100 -0.30 -1.52 19.81
N SER A 101 -1.00 -2.13 20.77
CA SER A 101 -0.42 -3.12 21.67
C SER A 101 0.07 -4.36 20.92
N ILE A 102 -0.70 -4.84 19.95
CA ILE A 102 -0.30 -5.95 19.07
C ILE A 102 0.89 -5.52 18.18
N ALA A 103 0.84 -4.32 17.61
CA ALA A 103 1.92 -3.78 16.79
C ALA A 103 3.19 -3.47 17.61
N GLU A 104 3.07 -3.21 18.91
CA GLU A 104 4.17 -3.12 19.87
C GLU A 104 4.87 -4.47 19.97
N GLU A 105 4.11 -5.53 20.19
CA GLU A 105 4.65 -6.89 20.34
C GLU A 105 5.37 -7.37 19.09
N TYR A 106 4.77 -7.18 17.91
CA TYR A 106 5.43 -7.47 16.62
C TYR A 106 6.53 -6.47 16.24
N LYS A 107 6.70 -5.38 17.00
CA LYS A 107 7.58 -4.24 16.71
C LYS A 107 7.28 -3.56 15.35
N THR A 108 6.09 -3.78 14.80
CA THR A 108 5.61 -3.19 13.53
C THR A 108 5.17 -1.75 13.68
N HIS A 109 4.82 -1.29 14.89
CA HIS A 109 4.53 0.13 15.18
C HIS A 109 5.68 1.06 14.76
N THR A 110 6.94 0.61 14.85
CA THR A 110 8.10 1.40 14.40
C THR A 110 8.19 1.52 12.88
N LYS A 111 7.75 0.48 12.15
CA LYS A 111 7.68 0.48 10.67
C LYS A 111 6.54 1.38 10.21
N LEU A 112 5.38 1.29 10.85
CA LEU A 112 4.24 2.18 10.61
C LEU A 112 4.62 3.64 10.85
N GLY A 113 5.22 3.95 12.01
CA GLY A 113 5.70 5.30 12.31
C GLY A 113 6.76 5.80 11.33
N ALA A 114 7.67 4.94 10.85
CA ALA A 114 8.63 5.29 9.80
C ALA A 114 7.94 5.60 8.47
N ARG A 115 6.92 4.84 8.11
CA ARG A 115 6.15 5.05 6.88
C ARG A 115 5.38 6.36 6.90
N LEU A 116 4.66 6.64 7.98
CA LEU A 116 3.86 7.86 8.12
C LEU A 116 4.74 9.12 8.29
N ASN A 117 6.00 8.97 8.73
CA ASN A 117 6.93 10.10 8.85
C ASN A 117 7.36 10.72 7.51
N TYR A 118 7.17 10.01 6.39
CA TYR A 118 7.35 10.62 5.07
C TYR A 118 6.25 11.65 4.73
N GLU A 119 5.13 11.59 5.45
CA GLU A 119 3.94 12.40 5.21
C GLU A 119 3.81 13.51 6.25
N SER A 120 4.11 13.22 7.52
CA SER A 120 4.19 14.23 8.58
C SER A 120 5.39 13.99 9.50
N SER A 121 6.23 15.01 9.62
CA SER A 121 7.49 14.95 10.37
C SER A 121 7.24 14.81 11.86
N GLY A 122 7.93 13.88 12.51
CA GLY A 122 7.83 13.65 13.96
C GLY A 122 7.02 12.41 14.32
N ILE A 123 6.18 11.89 13.41
CA ILE A 123 5.37 10.68 13.65
C ILE A 123 6.23 9.46 14.01
N SER A 124 7.43 9.32 13.43
CA SER A 124 8.33 8.23 13.82
C SER A 124 8.73 8.26 15.29
N SER A 125 8.96 9.46 15.84
CA SER A 125 9.30 9.62 17.26
C SER A 125 8.08 9.34 18.13
N LEU A 126 6.92 9.85 17.73
CA LEU A 126 5.62 9.64 18.38
C LEU A 126 5.34 8.15 18.59
N PHE A 127 5.33 7.35 17.51
CA PHE A 127 5.10 5.90 17.59
C PHE A 127 6.14 5.19 18.45
N ARG A 128 7.42 5.58 18.39
CA ARG A 128 8.48 4.96 19.20
C ARG A 128 8.35 5.29 20.70
N SER A 129 8.00 6.53 21.06
CA SER A 129 7.77 6.88 22.48
C SER A 129 6.57 6.15 23.04
N THR A 130 5.48 6.10 22.27
CA THR A 130 4.25 5.42 22.69
C THR A 130 4.46 3.92 22.81
N GLY A 131 5.24 3.29 21.91
CA GLY A 131 5.63 1.88 22.06
C GLY A 131 6.37 1.60 23.37
N ARG A 132 7.18 2.54 23.85
CA ARG A 132 7.83 2.41 25.17
C ARG A 132 6.89 2.66 26.35
N ALA A 133 5.69 3.19 26.14
CA ALA A 133 4.77 3.63 27.19
C ALA A 133 3.49 2.79 27.28
N VAL A 134 3.00 2.23 26.17
CA VAL A 134 1.69 1.56 26.07
C VAL A 134 1.52 0.40 27.06
N GLY A 135 2.58 -0.35 27.36
CA GLY A 135 2.56 -1.41 28.38
C GLY A 135 2.61 -0.91 29.83
N ARG A 136 2.49 0.39 30.06
CA ARG A 136 2.36 1.03 31.39
C ARG A 136 1.13 1.93 31.49
N PHE A 137 0.17 1.77 30.58
CA PHE A 137 -1.12 2.43 30.74
C PHE A 137 -1.82 1.81 31.94
N ASP A 138 -2.64 2.60 32.64
CA ASP A 138 -3.33 2.15 33.87
C ASP A 138 -4.51 1.19 33.58
N THR A 139 -4.44 0.45 32.48
CA THR A 139 -5.42 -0.56 32.04
C THR A 139 -5.30 -1.88 32.79
N ASP A 140 -4.19 -2.09 33.50
CA ASP A 140 -4.02 -3.17 34.48
C ASP A 140 -5.10 -3.14 35.56
N ALA A 141 -5.66 -1.95 35.86
CA ALA A 141 -6.83 -1.79 36.71
C ALA A 141 -8.03 -2.67 36.31
N TYR A 142 -8.22 -2.93 35.00
CA TYR A 142 -9.26 -3.83 34.54
C TYR A 142 -8.90 -5.29 34.76
N THR A 143 -7.66 -5.68 34.45
CA THR A 143 -7.14 -7.03 34.70
C THR A 143 -7.27 -7.37 36.18
N ASP A 144 -6.75 -6.52 37.06
CA ASP A 144 -6.83 -6.66 38.52
C ASP A 144 -8.28 -6.68 38.99
N GLY A 145 -9.13 -5.77 38.50
CA GLY A 145 -10.54 -5.71 38.85
C GLY A 145 -11.31 -6.99 38.51
N PHE A 146 -11.01 -7.62 37.37
CA PHE A 146 -11.61 -8.89 37.00
C PHE A 146 -11.10 -10.05 37.86
N VAL A 147 -9.80 -10.13 38.09
CA VAL A 147 -9.17 -11.18 38.91
C VAL A 147 -9.64 -11.11 40.38
N ASP A 148 -9.77 -9.89 40.92
CA ASP A 148 -10.28 -9.67 42.27
C ASP A 148 -11.77 -10.04 42.40
N ALA A 149 -12.55 -9.84 41.33
CA ALA A 149 -13.95 -10.21 41.30
C ALA A 149 -14.16 -11.73 41.19
N ASP A 150 -13.38 -12.40 40.34
CA ASP A 150 -13.34 -13.86 40.25
C ASP A 150 -11.94 -14.33 39.79
N PRO A 151 -11.23 -15.19 40.56
CA PRO A 151 -9.91 -15.68 40.18
C PRO A 151 -9.85 -16.42 38.84
N ALA A 152 -10.99 -16.90 38.31
CA ALA A 152 -11.03 -17.54 36.99
C ALA A 152 -10.58 -16.60 35.86
N TYR A 153 -10.71 -15.28 36.02
CA TYR A 153 -10.19 -14.32 35.03
C TYR A 153 -8.67 -14.26 34.96
N GLY A 154 -7.97 -14.77 35.98
CA GLY A 154 -6.52 -14.92 35.98
C GLY A 154 -6.04 -16.31 35.52
N ASP A 155 -6.94 -17.18 35.07
CA ASP A 155 -6.60 -18.52 34.58
C ASP A 155 -6.61 -18.55 33.05
N PRO A 156 -5.44 -18.67 32.38
CA PRO A 156 -5.36 -18.74 30.92
C PRO A 156 -6.17 -19.91 30.32
N ALA A 157 -6.29 -21.04 31.04
CA ALA A 157 -7.07 -22.17 30.58
C ALA A 157 -8.58 -21.88 30.57
N ALA A 158 -9.06 -21.07 31.52
CA ALA A 158 -10.44 -20.60 31.53
C ALA A 158 -10.73 -19.71 30.32
N TRP A 159 -9.80 -18.79 30.00
CA TRP A 159 -9.89 -17.95 28.81
C TRP A 159 -9.94 -18.75 27.51
N VAL A 160 -9.10 -19.77 27.34
CA VAL A 160 -9.18 -20.67 26.17
C VAL A 160 -10.55 -21.34 26.11
N GLY A 161 -11.05 -21.89 27.23
CA GLY A 161 -12.36 -22.53 27.27
C GLY A 161 -13.51 -21.58 26.93
N TRP A 162 -13.43 -20.33 27.37
CA TRP A 162 -14.40 -19.29 27.02
C TRP A 162 -14.33 -18.88 25.55
N MET A 163 -13.11 -18.70 25.03
CA MET A 163 -12.86 -18.29 23.66
C MET A 163 -13.04 -19.43 22.64
N ASP A 164 -13.24 -20.67 23.09
CA ASP A 164 -13.68 -21.80 22.27
C ASP A 164 -15.22 -21.91 22.19
N ASP A 165 -15.97 -21.29 23.12
CA ASP A 165 -17.43 -21.34 23.13
C ASP A 165 -18.06 -20.32 22.16
N PRO A 166 -18.82 -20.76 21.13
CA PRO A 166 -19.38 -19.85 20.13
C PRO A 166 -20.40 -18.85 20.69
N GLY A 167 -21.11 -19.21 21.76
CA GLY A 167 -22.12 -18.36 22.40
C GLY A 167 -21.46 -17.23 23.19
N ILE A 168 -20.38 -17.53 23.92
CA ILE A 168 -19.55 -16.54 24.60
C ILE A 168 -18.91 -15.60 23.58
N ARG A 169 -18.27 -16.14 22.53
CA ARG A 169 -17.63 -15.34 21.48
C ARG A 169 -18.59 -14.35 20.82
N ALA A 170 -19.80 -14.82 20.48
CA ALA A 170 -20.82 -13.96 19.86
C ALA A 170 -21.33 -12.85 20.79
N ALA A 171 -21.28 -13.05 22.10
CA ALA A 171 -21.70 -12.07 23.10
C ALA A 171 -20.60 -11.04 23.44
N LEU A 172 -19.34 -11.33 23.13
CA LEU A 172 -18.17 -10.50 23.44
C LEU A 172 -17.38 -10.14 22.17
N PRO A 173 -17.93 -9.33 21.26
CA PRO A 173 -17.31 -9.06 19.97
C PRO A 173 -15.94 -8.39 20.09
N ARG A 174 -15.75 -7.44 21.02
CA ARG A 174 -14.46 -6.75 21.20
C ARG A 174 -13.44 -7.68 21.83
N THR A 175 -13.85 -8.40 22.86
CA THR A 175 -12.97 -9.31 23.59
C THR A 175 -12.48 -10.43 22.69
N THR A 176 -13.40 -11.02 21.91
CA THR A 176 -13.08 -12.10 20.98
C THR A 176 -12.07 -11.65 19.93
N ASP A 177 -12.29 -10.48 19.34
CA ASP A 177 -11.41 -9.92 18.33
C ASP A 177 -10.01 -9.59 18.89
N ALA A 178 -9.93 -8.98 20.08
CA ALA A 178 -8.66 -8.71 20.75
C ALA A 178 -7.93 -10.01 21.13
N TYR A 179 -8.65 -10.99 21.69
CA TYR A 179 -8.09 -12.28 22.09
C TYR A 179 -7.59 -13.09 20.89
N ASP A 180 -8.35 -13.17 19.80
CA ASP A 180 -7.95 -13.90 18.61
C ASP A 180 -6.66 -13.33 18.00
N ALA A 181 -6.53 -12.00 17.98
CA ALA A 181 -5.34 -11.35 17.46
C ALA A 181 -4.12 -11.60 18.36
N TRP A 182 -4.29 -11.53 19.68
CA TRP A 182 -3.25 -11.90 20.64
C TRP A 182 -2.85 -13.38 20.52
N ALA A 183 -3.83 -14.29 20.49
CA ALA A 183 -3.60 -15.73 20.43
C ALA A 183 -2.94 -16.14 19.10
N THR A 184 -3.29 -15.49 17.99
CA THR A 184 -2.59 -15.65 16.70
C THR A 184 -1.15 -15.20 16.82
N MET A 185 -0.90 -14.05 17.44
CA MET A 185 0.45 -13.51 17.65
C MET A 185 1.33 -14.41 18.52
N LEU A 186 0.81 -14.93 19.63
CA LEU A 186 1.54 -15.89 20.46
C LEU A 186 1.94 -17.13 19.65
N ARG A 187 1.01 -17.73 18.92
CA ARG A 187 1.25 -18.96 18.16
C ARG A 187 2.19 -18.76 16.98
N GLU A 188 2.02 -17.68 16.22
CA GLU A 188 2.80 -17.44 14.99
C GLU A 188 4.15 -16.79 15.25
N ALA A 189 4.21 -15.84 16.18
CA ALA A 189 5.41 -15.04 16.41
C ALA A 189 6.31 -15.62 17.51
N LYS A 190 5.71 -16.14 18.58
CA LYS A 190 6.44 -16.64 19.75
C LYS A 190 6.50 -18.17 19.81
N GLY A 191 5.54 -18.86 19.18
CA GLY A 191 5.41 -20.31 19.21
C GLY A 191 4.83 -20.83 20.53
N ASP A 192 4.16 -19.95 21.28
CA ASP A 192 3.65 -20.20 22.63
C ASP A 192 2.17 -20.60 22.59
N ASP A 193 1.72 -21.27 23.65
CA ASP A 193 0.32 -21.65 23.84
C ASP A 193 -0.41 -20.56 24.65
N PRO A 194 -1.51 -19.97 24.14
CA PRO A 194 -2.35 -19.04 24.92
C PRO A 194 -2.88 -19.61 26.24
N ALA A 195 -2.89 -20.94 26.42
CA ALA A 195 -3.25 -21.58 27.69
C ALA A 195 -2.17 -21.51 28.78
N GLU A 196 -0.97 -21.01 28.45
CA GLU A 196 0.18 -20.91 29.37
C GLU A 196 0.60 -19.46 29.66
N GLU A 197 0.00 -18.49 28.97
CA GLU A 197 0.35 -17.07 29.03
C GLU A 197 -0.77 -16.24 29.67
N ASP A 198 -0.38 -15.30 30.53
CA ASP A 198 -1.33 -14.38 31.15
C ASP A 198 -1.99 -13.49 30.07
N VAL A 199 -3.31 -13.27 30.21
CA VAL A 199 -4.06 -12.44 29.28
C VAL A 199 -3.63 -10.98 29.42
N PRO A 200 -3.28 -10.30 28.32
CA PRO A 200 -2.76 -8.94 28.39
C PRO A 200 -3.87 -7.92 28.67
N ASP A 201 -3.47 -6.77 29.24
CA ASP A 201 -4.39 -5.72 29.69
C ASP A 201 -5.31 -5.20 28.57
N PHE A 202 -4.88 -5.20 27.31
CA PHE A 202 -5.74 -4.78 26.19
C PHE A 202 -6.89 -5.75 25.89
N VAL A 203 -6.75 -7.03 26.23
CA VAL A 203 -7.85 -8.01 26.13
C VAL A 203 -8.80 -7.83 27.31
N ALA A 204 -8.28 -7.61 28.54
CA ALA A 204 -9.10 -7.29 29.70
C ALA A 204 -9.87 -5.96 29.52
N THR A 205 -9.25 -4.97 28.88
CA THR A 205 -9.89 -3.71 28.49
C THR A 205 -11.03 -3.96 27.51
N ALA A 206 -10.83 -4.81 26.50
CA ALA A 206 -11.90 -5.19 25.57
C ALA A 206 -13.07 -5.91 26.28
N LEU A 207 -12.78 -6.73 27.30
CA LEU A 207 -13.79 -7.36 28.16
C LEU A 207 -14.56 -6.35 29.00
N TYR A 208 -13.86 -5.38 29.61
CA TYR A 208 -14.48 -4.27 30.32
C TYR A 208 -15.47 -3.52 29.40
N LEU A 209 -15.06 -3.18 28.18
CA LEU A 209 -15.91 -2.45 27.23
C LEU A 209 -17.16 -3.25 26.82
N ASP A 210 -17.03 -4.56 26.57
CA ASP A 210 -18.18 -5.41 26.28
C ASP A 210 -19.13 -5.49 27.49
N PHE A 211 -18.62 -5.65 28.70
CA PHE A 211 -19.43 -5.69 29.93
C PHE A 211 -20.10 -4.34 30.24
N ALA A 212 -19.39 -3.23 30.03
CA ALA A 212 -19.90 -1.87 30.18
C ALA A 212 -21.00 -1.57 29.15
N SER A 213 -20.95 -2.20 27.97
CA SER A 213 -22.01 -2.15 26.97
C SER A 213 -23.23 -3.04 27.27
N GLY A 214 -23.15 -3.82 28.36
CA GLY A 214 -24.24 -4.67 28.85
C GLY A 214 -24.13 -6.16 28.49
N SER A 215 -23.03 -6.59 27.87
CA SER A 215 -22.81 -8.01 27.56
C SER A 215 -22.67 -8.85 28.84
N ARG A 216 -23.42 -9.95 28.90
CA ARG A 216 -23.44 -10.91 30.02
C ARG A 216 -23.51 -12.34 29.48
N PRO A 217 -22.41 -12.88 28.94
CA PRO A 217 -22.40 -14.24 28.39
C PRO A 217 -22.71 -15.28 29.46
N ALA A 218 -23.55 -16.27 29.13
CA ALA A 218 -23.75 -17.43 29.98
C ALA A 218 -22.48 -18.31 29.95
N GLY A 219 -22.01 -18.79 31.11
CA GLY A 219 -20.83 -19.65 31.20
C GLY A 219 -19.54 -18.94 31.64
N MET A 220 -19.57 -17.61 31.78
CA MET A 220 -18.54 -16.84 32.49
C MET A 220 -19.02 -16.46 33.90
N PRO A 221 -18.09 -16.20 34.84
CA PRO A 221 -18.40 -15.50 36.07
C PRO A 221 -19.11 -14.16 35.80
N ALA A 222 -20.02 -13.77 36.68
CA ALA A 222 -20.74 -12.51 36.52
C ALA A 222 -20.03 -11.41 37.31
N VAL A 223 -19.54 -10.38 36.60
CA VAL A 223 -18.85 -9.22 37.22
C VAL A 223 -19.58 -7.92 36.91
N ASP A 224 -19.97 -7.18 37.93
CA ASP A 224 -20.56 -5.85 37.74
C ASP A 224 -19.49 -4.76 37.64
N VAL A 225 -19.24 -4.30 36.41
CA VAL A 225 -18.26 -3.25 36.11
C VAL A 225 -18.85 -1.83 36.18
N SER A 226 -20.14 -1.66 36.49
CA SER A 226 -20.80 -0.35 36.45
C SER A 226 -20.26 0.66 37.46
N GLY A 227 -19.60 0.18 38.52
CA GLY A 227 -18.93 1.00 39.52
C GLY A 227 -17.43 1.24 39.29
N TRP A 228 -16.87 0.70 38.20
CA TRP A 228 -15.44 0.86 37.90
C TRP A 228 -15.18 2.22 37.27
N GLU A 229 -14.05 2.82 37.62
CA GLU A 229 -13.62 4.08 37.02
C GLU A 229 -13.04 3.78 35.62
N PRO A 230 -13.63 4.34 34.53
CA PRO A 230 -13.12 4.12 33.19
C PRO A 230 -11.78 4.83 33.01
N VAL A 231 -10.79 4.07 32.56
CA VAL A 231 -9.51 4.59 32.07
C VAL A 231 -9.74 5.28 30.74
N SER A 232 -9.38 6.56 30.65
CA SER A 232 -9.39 7.32 29.40
C SER A 232 -8.15 6.97 28.57
N LEU A 233 -8.30 6.13 27.55
CA LEU A 233 -7.22 5.76 26.64
C LEU A 233 -6.74 6.98 25.85
N SER A 234 -7.62 7.90 25.49
CA SER A 234 -7.21 9.16 24.87
C SER A 234 -6.23 9.94 25.76
N GLU A 235 -6.52 10.06 27.06
CA GLU A 235 -5.61 10.69 28.02
C GLU A 235 -4.30 9.89 28.18
N GLN A 236 -4.36 8.56 28.28
CA GLN A 236 -3.17 7.71 28.37
C GLN A 236 -2.23 7.87 27.17
N PHE A 237 -2.79 7.89 25.95
CA PHE A 237 -2.00 8.13 24.74
C PHE A 237 -1.40 9.54 24.72
N ILE A 238 -2.17 10.56 25.08
CA ILE A 238 -1.68 11.95 25.14
C ILE A 238 -0.59 12.10 26.21
N GLU A 239 -0.75 11.51 27.38
CA GLU A 239 0.28 11.52 28.44
C GLU A 239 1.55 10.80 27.99
N ALA A 240 1.41 9.69 27.26
CA ALA A 240 2.56 9.00 26.68
C ALA A 240 3.32 9.86 25.65
N ASN A 241 2.59 10.66 24.87
CA ASN A 241 3.15 11.69 24.00
C ASN A 241 2.06 12.67 23.51
N ASP A 242 2.25 13.96 23.81
CA ASP A 242 1.32 15.05 23.45
C ASP A 242 0.97 15.12 21.95
N GLY A 243 1.77 14.53 21.06
CA GLY A 243 1.47 14.46 19.62
C GLY A 243 0.19 13.70 19.26
N TRP A 244 -0.36 12.88 20.18
CA TRP A 244 -1.67 12.25 20.00
C TRP A 244 -2.84 13.22 20.20
N ALA A 245 -2.60 14.38 20.81
CA ALA A 245 -3.57 15.47 20.91
C ALA A 245 -3.68 16.29 19.62
N ASP A 246 -2.83 16.02 18.62
CA ASP A 246 -2.86 16.68 17.32
C ASP A 246 -3.82 15.95 16.36
N PRO A 247 -4.93 16.60 15.93
CA PRO A 247 -5.83 16.03 14.93
C PRO A 247 -5.14 15.67 13.61
N GLU A 248 -4.05 16.36 13.24
CA GLU A 248 -3.29 16.06 12.03
C GLU A 248 -2.71 14.65 12.05
N THR A 249 -2.27 14.17 13.22
CA THR A 249 -1.78 12.79 13.40
C THR A 249 -2.83 11.77 12.97
N TRP A 250 -4.07 11.94 13.44
CA TRP A 250 -5.19 11.05 13.13
C TRP A 250 -5.65 11.19 11.68
N ALA A 251 -5.63 12.40 11.15
CA ALA A 251 -5.94 12.68 9.75
C ALA A 251 -4.97 11.98 8.80
N VAL A 252 -3.68 11.96 9.15
CA VAL A 252 -2.66 11.20 8.41
C VAL A 252 -2.95 9.70 8.47
N ILE A 253 -3.24 9.13 9.64
CA ILE A 253 -3.57 7.70 9.76
C ILE A 253 -4.80 7.37 8.89
N LYS A 254 -5.88 8.17 8.98
CA LYS A 254 -7.09 7.98 8.18
C LYS A 254 -6.82 8.08 6.67
N THR A 255 -6.05 9.08 6.23
CA THR A 255 -5.71 9.31 4.82
C THR A 255 -4.99 8.12 4.19
N TYR A 256 -4.16 7.44 4.99
CA TYR A 256 -3.39 6.28 4.55
C TYR A 256 -4.01 4.94 4.96
N GLY A 257 -5.19 4.93 5.58
CA GLY A 257 -5.86 3.71 6.07
C GLY A 257 -6.47 2.82 4.99
N GLY A 258 -6.75 3.33 3.78
CA GLY A 258 -7.34 2.53 2.71
C GLY A 258 -6.36 1.56 2.03
N ASP A 259 -6.88 0.40 1.59
CA ASP A 259 -6.13 -0.66 0.89
C ASP A 259 -5.35 -0.16 -0.35
N TYR A 260 -5.91 0.87 -0.99
CA TYR A 260 -5.32 1.57 -2.13
C TYR A 260 -5.11 3.04 -1.79
N THR A 261 -3.88 3.54 -1.91
CA THR A 261 -3.61 4.98 -1.77
C THR A 261 -2.90 5.54 -3.01
N PRO A 262 -3.44 6.59 -3.65
CA PRO A 262 -2.74 7.24 -4.75
C PRO A 262 -1.48 7.99 -4.29
N GLY A 263 -1.27 8.15 -2.97
CA GLY A 263 -0.13 8.88 -2.39
C GLY A 263 1.23 8.44 -2.93
N TYR A 264 1.43 7.13 -3.17
CA TYR A 264 2.68 6.61 -3.76
C TYR A 264 2.91 7.10 -5.19
N PHE A 265 1.87 7.10 -6.03
CA PHE A 265 1.96 7.61 -7.40
C PHE A 265 2.15 9.12 -7.40
N LEU A 266 1.41 9.84 -6.55
CA LEU A 266 1.53 11.29 -6.41
C LEU A 266 2.95 11.70 -6.02
N SER A 267 3.58 10.96 -5.11
CA SER A 267 4.97 11.18 -4.70
C SER A 267 5.95 11.07 -5.88
N SER A 268 5.72 10.16 -6.82
CA SER A 268 6.58 10.00 -8.01
C SER A 268 6.50 11.18 -9.00
N VAL A 269 5.45 12.00 -8.90
CA VAL A 269 5.22 13.19 -9.72
C VAL A 269 5.33 14.49 -8.91
N ASP A 270 6.08 14.47 -7.81
CA ASP A 270 6.32 15.61 -6.91
C ASP A 270 5.03 16.20 -6.29
N LEU A 271 3.98 15.38 -6.15
CA LEU A 271 2.72 15.66 -5.44
C LEU A 271 2.66 14.90 -4.11
N GLN A 272 1.77 15.31 -3.21
CA GLN A 272 1.49 14.64 -1.95
C GLN A 272 -0.02 14.55 -1.72
N LEU A 273 -0.45 13.52 -1.00
CA LEU A 273 -1.82 13.39 -0.54
C LEU A 273 -1.87 13.92 0.90
N THR A 274 -2.57 15.03 1.10
CA THR A 274 -2.87 15.60 2.42
C THR A 274 -4.30 15.27 2.83
N PRO A 275 -4.68 15.48 4.10
CA PRO A 275 -6.07 15.30 4.54
C PRO A 275 -7.10 16.11 3.74
N GLU A 276 -6.68 17.23 3.16
CA GLU A 276 -7.52 18.12 2.34
C GLU A 276 -7.52 17.73 0.84
N GLY A 277 -6.69 16.75 0.44
CA GLY A 277 -6.61 16.23 -0.91
C GLY A 277 -5.22 16.30 -1.53
N VAL A 278 -5.15 16.39 -2.86
CA VAL A 278 -3.87 16.37 -3.57
C VAL A 278 -3.22 17.75 -3.57
N ALA A 279 -2.03 17.86 -3.00
CA ALA A 279 -1.24 19.08 -2.95
C ALA A 279 0.13 18.90 -3.65
N GLN A 280 0.79 19.99 -4.02
CA GLN A 280 2.19 19.92 -4.47
C GLN A 280 3.12 19.83 -3.26
N ARG A 281 4.19 19.03 -3.37
CA ARG A 281 5.23 18.96 -2.33
C ARG A 281 5.95 20.29 -2.16
N GLY A 282 6.64 20.49 -1.04
CA GLY A 282 7.49 21.68 -0.82
C GLY A 282 8.62 21.77 -1.86
N GLU A 283 9.08 22.98 -2.20
CA GLU A 283 10.08 23.20 -3.27
C GLU A 283 11.35 22.35 -3.13
N ASN A 284 11.80 22.09 -1.89
CA ASN A 284 12.99 21.31 -1.60
C ASN A 284 12.82 19.79 -1.81
N GLU A 285 11.60 19.30 -1.95
CA GLU A 285 11.28 17.88 -2.08
C GLU A 285 10.91 17.48 -3.52
N ARG A 286 10.76 18.45 -4.43
CA ARG A 286 10.37 18.24 -5.84
C ARG A 286 11.54 17.83 -6.73
N ILE A 287 12.07 16.64 -6.47
CA ILE A 287 13.29 16.18 -7.13
C ILE A 287 12.98 15.17 -8.24
N TYR A 288 11.89 14.41 -8.12
CA TYR A 288 11.66 13.23 -8.95
C TYR A 288 11.33 13.57 -10.40
N VAL A 289 10.41 14.51 -10.65
CA VAL A 289 10.00 14.86 -12.02
C VAL A 289 11.15 15.48 -12.79
N THR A 290 11.91 16.36 -12.14
CA THR A 290 13.05 17.04 -12.75
C THR A 290 14.15 16.04 -13.16
N LEU A 291 14.49 15.09 -12.29
CA LEU A 291 15.47 14.04 -12.60
C LEU A 291 14.96 13.09 -13.70
N PHE A 292 13.68 12.72 -13.63
CA PHE A 292 13.08 11.83 -14.62
C PHE A 292 13.10 12.44 -16.02
N ILE A 293 12.68 13.70 -16.17
CA ILE A 293 12.72 14.43 -17.45
C ILE A 293 14.16 14.55 -17.96
N ARG A 294 15.12 14.91 -17.10
CA ARG A 294 16.54 14.97 -17.50
C ARG A 294 17.05 13.65 -18.05
N THR A 295 16.65 12.54 -17.44
CA THR A 295 17.05 11.19 -17.86
C THR A 295 16.41 10.79 -19.19
N ILE A 296 15.12 11.10 -19.39
CA ILE A 296 14.42 10.88 -20.66
C ILE A 296 15.04 11.71 -21.79
N VAL A 297 15.29 13.00 -21.54
CA VAL A 297 15.90 13.87 -22.55
C VAL A 297 17.28 13.35 -22.93
N LEU A 298 18.11 12.98 -21.95
CA LEU A 298 19.43 12.42 -22.23
C LEU A 298 19.34 11.12 -23.04
N SER A 299 18.43 10.20 -22.70
CA SER A 299 18.28 8.93 -23.43
C SER A 299 17.77 9.13 -24.86
N ILE A 300 16.84 10.05 -25.08
CA ILE A 300 16.36 10.43 -26.42
C ILE A 300 17.50 11.06 -27.23
N VAL A 301 18.27 11.97 -26.64
CA VAL A 301 19.41 12.63 -27.31
C VAL A 301 20.48 11.62 -27.69
N ILE A 302 20.84 10.70 -26.79
CA ILE A 302 21.82 9.64 -27.07
C ILE A 302 21.29 8.73 -28.18
N THR A 303 20.05 8.26 -28.08
CA THR A 303 19.43 7.38 -29.08
C THR A 303 19.39 8.06 -30.46
N GLY A 304 18.94 9.32 -30.51
CA GLY A 304 18.94 10.13 -31.72
C GLY A 304 20.34 10.31 -32.31
N SER A 305 21.34 10.54 -31.46
CA SER A 305 22.74 10.67 -31.88
C SER A 305 23.30 9.35 -32.42
N CYS A 306 22.99 8.21 -31.78
CA CYS A 306 23.37 6.87 -32.24
C CYS A 306 22.75 6.56 -33.61
N ILE A 307 21.50 6.93 -33.85
CA ILE A 307 20.85 6.74 -35.15
C ILE A 307 21.49 7.67 -36.19
N LEU A 308 21.65 8.95 -35.86
CA LEU A 308 22.18 9.97 -36.77
C LEU A 308 23.63 9.69 -37.19
N LEU A 309 24.46 9.17 -36.28
CA LEU A 309 25.86 8.86 -36.56
C LEU A 309 26.05 7.41 -37.04
N GLY A 310 25.35 6.46 -36.43
CA GLY A 310 25.49 5.04 -36.72
C GLY A 310 24.88 4.61 -38.05
N TYR A 311 23.72 5.18 -38.43
CA TYR A 311 23.06 4.80 -39.69
C TYR A 311 23.89 5.15 -40.94
N PRO A 312 24.45 6.36 -41.09
CA PRO A 312 25.32 6.67 -42.22
C PRO A 312 26.58 5.81 -42.28
N VAL A 313 27.17 5.51 -41.12
CA VAL A 313 28.36 4.65 -41.02
C VAL A 313 28.03 3.22 -41.46
N ALA A 314 26.92 2.66 -41.00
CA ALA A 314 26.45 1.34 -41.40
C ALA A 314 26.12 1.29 -42.91
N TYR A 315 25.47 2.33 -43.43
CA TYR A 315 25.15 2.45 -44.86
C TYR A 315 26.42 2.54 -45.73
N LEU A 316 27.43 3.30 -45.31
CA LEU A 316 28.72 3.39 -45.99
C LEU A 316 29.45 2.04 -45.99
N LEU A 317 29.52 1.38 -44.84
CA LEU A 317 30.13 0.05 -44.69
C LEU A 317 29.47 -1.00 -45.60
N ALA A 318 28.15 -0.96 -45.76
CA ALA A 318 27.42 -1.90 -46.59
C ALA A 318 27.68 -1.74 -48.11
N ASN A 319 28.13 -0.55 -48.55
CA ASN A 319 28.32 -0.23 -49.97
C ASN A 319 29.81 -0.14 -50.39
N LEU A 320 30.75 -0.22 -49.46
CA LEU A 320 32.19 -0.11 -49.74
C LEU A 320 32.85 -1.47 -50.07
N PRO A 321 33.96 -1.49 -50.85
CA PRO A 321 34.73 -2.70 -51.11
C PRO A 321 35.30 -3.31 -49.81
N MET A 322 35.30 -4.65 -49.72
CA MET A 322 35.61 -5.44 -48.52
C MET A 322 36.88 -5.00 -47.74
N ARG A 323 37.94 -4.56 -48.44
CA ARG A 323 39.19 -4.11 -47.82
C ARG A 323 39.03 -2.81 -47.04
N SER A 324 38.29 -1.85 -47.59
CA SER A 324 38.04 -0.55 -46.94
C SER A 324 37.02 -0.67 -45.81
N ALA A 325 36.02 -1.54 -45.98
CA ALA A 325 35.01 -1.83 -44.96
C ALA A 325 35.61 -2.47 -43.69
N ASN A 326 36.54 -3.42 -43.84
CA ASN A 326 37.22 -4.05 -42.69
C ASN A 326 38.05 -3.06 -41.86
N VAL A 327 38.71 -2.09 -42.51
CA VAL A 327 39.47 -1.04 -41.80
C VAL A 327 38.53 -0.11 -41.03
N LEU A 328 37.40 0.31 -41.63
CA LEU A 328 36.41 1.13 -40.95
C LEU A 328 35.75 0.38 -39.77
N MET A 329 35.47 -0.93 -39.91
CA MET A 329 34.92 -1.74 -38.81
C MET A 329 35.85 -1.77 -37.59
N ILE A 330 37.16 -1.93 -37.81
CA ILE A 330 38.15 -1.90 -36.71
C ILE A 330 38.13 -0.55 -35.98
N LEU A 331 38.02 0.55 -36.74
CA LEU A 331 38.02 1.91 -36.21
C LEU A 331 36.75 2.25 -35.41
N VAL A 332 35.62 1.60 -35.73
CA VAL A 332 34.34 1.73 -35.02
C VAL A 332 34.25 0.80 -33.80
N LEU A 333 34.87 -0.38 -33.86
CA LEU A 333 34.81 -1.40 -32.81
C LEU A 333 35.88 -1.25 -31.72
N LEU A 334 36.93 -0.47 -31.96
CA LEU A 334 37.88 -0.07 -30.94
C LEU A 334 37.19 0.93 -29.99
N PRO A 335 36.90 0.55 -28.74
CA PRO A 335 36.38 1.50 -27.78
C PRO A 335 37.53 2.43 -27.41
N PHE A 336 37.39 3.71 -27.71
CA PHE A 336 38.26 4.76 -27.15
C PHE A 336 37.79 5.13 -25.75
#